data_AF-A0A401GAA5-F1
#
_entry.id   AF-A0A401GAA5-F1
#
_cell.length_a   1.000
_cell.length_b   1.000
_cell.length_c   1.000
_cell.angle_alpha   90.00
_cell.angle_beta   90.00
_cell.angle_gamma   90.00
#
_symmetry.space_group_name_H-M   'P 1'
#
loop_
_entity.id
_entity.type
_entity.pdbx_description
1 polymer ?
#
loop_
_entity_poly.entity_id
_entity_poly.type
_entity_poly.pdbx_seq_one_letter_code
_entity_poly.pdbx_strand_id
1 'polypeptide(L)' 'MTPEFREIATSNLKEGTLYGLYCTDSFGMGVDLPDIKIVIQWRCTCNLDTLWQ' A
#
# COMPACT_ATOMS: atom_id res chain seq x y z
N MET A 1 0.45 11.30 -7.10
CA MET A 1 -0.44 10.21 -7.53
C MET A 1 -1.83 10.80 -7.67
N THR A 2 -2.51 10.63 -8.81
CA THR A 2 -3.90 11.11 -8.92
C THR A 2 -4.85 10.17 -8.16
N PRO A 3 -6.01 10.66 -7.70
CA PRO A 3 -6.98 9.82 -7.01
C PRO A 3 -7.40 8.60 -7.83
N GLU A 4 -7.62 8.78 -9.13
CA GLU A 4 -8.07 7.74 -10.05
C GLU A 4 -7.01 6.65 -10.19
N PHE A 5 -5.74 7.04 -10.27
CA PHE A 5 -4.64 6.07 -10.36
C PHE A 5 -4.54 5.22 -9.08
N ARG A 6 -4.76 5.83 -7.91
CA ARG A 6 -4.75 5.12 -6.62
C ARG A 6 -5.87 4.09 -6.55
N GLU A 7 -7.08 4.48 -6.95
CA GLU A 7 -8.25 3.59 -6.95
C GLU A 7 -8.05 2.42 -7.91
N ILE A 8 -7.61 2.67 -9.14
CA ILE A 8 -7.34 1.61 -10.13
C ILE A 8 -6.27 0.65 -9.64
N ALA A 9 -5.15 1.16 -9.11
CA ALA A 9 -4.06 0.33 -8.62
C ALA A 9 -4.49 -0.52 -7.41
N THR A 10 -5.35 0.02 -6.54
CA THR A 10 -5.91 -0.69 -5.38
C THR A 10 -6.87 -1.79 -5.83
N SER A 11 -7.76 -1.50 -6.77
CA SER A 11 -8.67 -2.51 -7.35
C SER A 11 -7.90 -3.63 -8.05
N ASN A 12 -6.88 -3.30 -8.83
CA ASN A 12 -6.05 -4.30 -9.50
C ASN A 12 -5.31 -5.22 -8.52
N LEU A 13 -4.82 -4.66 -7.41
CA LEU A 13 -4.19 -5.44 -6.34
C LEU A 13 -5.21 -6.33 -5.62
N LYS A 14 -6.43 -5.83 -5.38
CA LYS A 14 -7.53 -6.59 -4.77
C LYS A 14 -8.02 -7.74 -5.65
N GLU A 15 -8.09 -7.52 -6.96
CA GLU A 15 -8.50 -8.51 -7.96
C GLU A 15 -7.37 -9.50 -8.30
N GLY A 16 -6.15 -9.27 -7.80
CA GLY A 16 -4.98 -10.11 -8.09
C GLY A 16 -4.42 -9.95 -9.51
N THR A 17 -4.82 -8.90 -10.24
CA THR A 17 -4.22 -8.55 -11.54
C THR A 17 -2.86 -7.89 -11.36
N LEU A 18 -2.60 -7.31 -10.18
CA LEU A 18 -1.33 -6.72 -9.78
C LEU A 18 -0.68 -7.56 -8.67
N TYR A 19 0.59 -7.93 -8.84
CA TYR A 19 1.31 -8.76 -7.86
C TYR A 19 1.81 -7.99 -6.63
N GLY A 20 1.97 -6.67 -6.73
CA GLY A 20 2.51 -5.85 -5.66
C GLY A 20 2.60 -4.40 -6.05
N LEU A 21 2.58 -3.52 -5.05
CA LEU A 21 2.49 -2.08 -5.23
C LEU A 21 3.60 -1.38 -4.44
N TYR A 22 4.28 -0.43 -5.09
CA TYR A 22 5.21 0.46 -4.41
C TYR A 22 4.46 1.72 -3.98
N CYS A 23 4.46 2.00 -2.68
CA CYS A 23 3.79 3.14 -2.10
C CYS A 23 4.68 3.89 -1.11
N THR A 24 4.34 5.15 -0.88
CA THR A 24 4.79 5.95 0.26
C THR A 24 3.84 5.76 1.44
N ASP A 25 4.21 6.30 2.60
CA ASP A 25 3.38 6.40 3.81
C ASP A 25 1.96 6.94 3.59
N SER A 26 1.74 7.78 2.58
CA SER A 26 0.41 8.26 2.18
C SER A 26 -0.59 7.16 1.76
N PHE A 27 -0.15 5.92 1.56
CA PHE A 27 -1.00 4.77 1.28
C PHE A 27 -1.49 4.03 2.54
N GLY A 28 -0.91 4.29 3.71
CA GLY A 28 -1.23 3.54 4.95
C GLY A 28 -2.61 3.81 5.53
N MET A 29 -3.23 4.96 5.23
CA MET A 29 -4.53 5.31 5.81
C MET A 29 -5.71 4.90 4.92
N GLY A 30 -6.48 3.91 5.37
CA GLY A 30 -7.81 3.61 4.83
C GLY A 30 -7.84 2.72 3.59
N VAL A 31 -6.86 1.83 3.44
CA VAL A 31 -6.84 0.85 2.33
C VAL A 31 -7.41 -0.49 2.78
N ASP A 32 -8.49 -0.94 2.13
CA ASP A 32 -9.13 -2.24 2.35
C ASP A 32 -8.61 -3.28 1.35
N LEU A 33 -7.43 -3.85 1.66
CA LEU A 33 -6.79 -4.91 0.89
C LEU A 33 -6.66 -6.18 1.77
N PRO A 34 -7.51 -7.19 1.57
CA PRO A 34 -7.36 -8.46 2.25
C PRO A 34 -6.12 -9.21 1.73
N ASP A 35 -5.64 -10.17 2.52
CA ASP A 35 -4.64 -11.17 2.10
C ASP A 35 -3.23 -10.69 1.73
N ILE A 36 -2.82 -9.49 2.15
CA ILE A 36 -1.41 -9.07 2.06
C ILE A 36 -0.52 -10.03 2.87
N LYS A 37 0.45 -10.68 2.21
CA LYS A 37 1.36 -11.65 2.84
C LYS A 37 2.73 -11.08 3.20
N ILE A 38 3.17 -10.06 2.45
CA ILE A 38 4.51 -9.49 2.59
C ILE A 38 4.40 -7.97 2.45
N VAL A 39 4.98 -7.26 3.41
CA VAL A 39 5.18 -5.80 3.38
C VAL A 39 6.68 -5.53 3.50
N ILE A 40 7.24 -4.73 2.60
CA ILE A 40 8.66 -4.38 2.59
C ILE A 40 8.80 -2.89 2.87
N GLN A 41 9.32 -2.53 4.05
CA GLN A 41 9.70 -1.16 4.37
C GLN A 41 11.08 -0.86 3.76
N TRP A 42 11.10 -0.12 2.65
CA TRP A 42 12.35 0.37 2.08
C TRP A 42 12.83 1.62 2.84
N ARG A 43 14.01 1.52 3.47
CA ARG A 43 14.64 2.58 4.28
C ARG A 43 13.73 3.07 5.42
N CYS A 44 14.09 2.74 6.66
CA CYS A 44 13.29 3.13 7.83
C CYS A 44 13.49 4.62 8.18
N THR A 45 12.90 5.52 7.39
CA THR A 45 12.88 6.97 7.65
C THR A 45 11.65 7.40 8.47
N CYS A 46 10.86 6.45 8.95
CA CYS A 46 9.63 6.66 9.71
C CYS A 46 9.84 6.44 11.22
N ASN A 47 8.87 6.89 12.03
CA ASN A 47 8.82 6.57 13.45
C ASN A 47 8.17 5.20 13.67
N LEU A 48 8.18 4.71 14.93
CA LEU A 48 7.64 3.40 15.27
C LEU A 48 6.13 3.28 14.99
N ASP A 49 5.37 4.36 15.20
CA ASP A 49 3.92 4.37 14.99
C ASP A 49 3.55 4.23 13.51
N THR A 50 4.31 4.86 12.62
CA THR A 50 4.15 4.73 11.17
C THR A 50 4.64 3.38 10.67
N LEU A 51 5.61 2.75 11.34
CA LEU A 51 6.08 1.41 10.98
C LEU A 51 5.09 0.31 11.39
N TRP A 52 4.34 0.53 12.47
CA TRP A 52 3.39 -0.44 13.01
C TRP A 52 2.02 -0.43 12.33
N GLN A 53 1.63 0.70 11.73
CA GLN A 53 0.46 0.81 10.86
C GLN A 53 0.62 -0.02 9.59
#